data_AF-A0A7X1TL48-F1
#
_entry.id   AF-A0A7X1TL48-F1
#
_cell.length_a   1.000
_cell.length_b   1.000
_cell.length_c   1.000
_cell.angle_alpha   90.00
_cell.angle_beta   90.00
_cell.angle_gamma   90.00
#
_symmetry.space_group_name_H-M   'P 1'
#
loop_
_entity.id
_entity.type
_entity.pdbx_description
1 polymer ?
#
loop_
_entity_poly.entity_id
_entity_poly.type
_entity_poly.pdbx_seq_one_letter_code
_entity_poly.pdbx_strand_id
1 'polypeptide(L)'
;MTDADVPAAFPRETAPPVVSGAQPKVCARLSNGVYVNGQSDDEREERWLLCEDLANQLVRVARNEALAHPAQSPTQTLERVRVSVARKGWVSPDELEWLIRRLNELLGW
;
A
#
# COMPACT_ATOMS: atom_id res chain seq x y z
N MET A 1 -18.51 -1.52 -19.09
CA MET A 1 -18.26 -1.26 -17.67
C MET A 1 -17.11 -2.17 -17.29
N THR A 2 -15.88 -1.72 -17.57
CA THR A 2 -14.67 -2.53 -17.35
C THR A 2 -14.29 -2.40 -15.89
N ASP A 3 -14.72 -3.42 -15.16
CA ASP A 3 -14.27 -3.85 -13.85
C ASP A 3 -12.74 -3.97 -13.83
N ALA A 4 -12.05 -2.92 -13.38
CA ALA A 4 -10.65 -2.93 -12.97
C ALA A 4 -10.29 -1.59 -12.31
N ASP A 5 -10.95 -1.24 -11.21
CA ASP A 5 -10.55 -0.05 -10.43
C ASP A 5 -9.22 -0.33 -9.70
N VAL A 6 -9.07 -1.54 -9.14
CA VAL A 6 -7.85 -1.99 -8.48
C VAL A 6 -7.00 -2.90 -9.38
N PRO A 7 -5.69 -2.64 -9.54
CA PRO A 7 -4.80 -3.52 -10.28
C PRO A 7 -4.83 -4.97 -9.78
N ALA A 8 -4.85 -5.94 -10.69
CA ALA A 8 -4.81 -7.36 -10.33
C ALA A 8 -3.56 -7.74 -9.50
N ALA A 9 -2.48 -6.95 -9.62
CA ALA A 9 -1.24 -7.12 -8.86
C ALA A 9 -1.32 -6.62 -7.41
N PHE A 10 -2.34 -5.84 -7.03
CA PHE A 10 -2.53 -5.40 -5.65
C PHE A 10 -2.99 -6.58 -4.78
N PRO A 11 -2.38 -6.81 -3.61
CA PRO A 11 -2.71 -7.96 -2.77
C PRO A 11 -4.18 -7.97 -2.35
N ARG A 12 -4.70 -9.17 -2.11
CA ARG A 12 -6.00 -9.38 -1.49
C ARG A 12 -5.76 -9.87 -0.08
N GLU A 13 -6.40 -9.25 0.90
CA GLU A 13 -6.34 -9.78 2.25
C GLU A 13 -7.18 -11.06 2.32
N THR A 14 -6.51 -12.21 2.44
CA THR A 14 -7.16 -13.51 2.61
C THR A 14 -7.38 -13.86 4.08
N ALA A 15 -7.21 -12.90 5.00
CA ALA A 15 -7.36 -13.15 6.42
C ALA A 15 -8.85 -13.43 6.74
N PRO A 16 -9.18 -14.50 7.48
CA PRO A 16 -10.54 -14.70 7.97
C PRO A 16 -10.92 -13.51 8.88
N PRO A 17 -12.19 -13.06 8.87
CA PRO A 17 -12.60 -11.87 9.61
C PRO A 17 -12.45 -12.10 11.12
N VAL A 18 -11.32 -11.68 11.68
CA VAL A 18 -11.14 -11.51 13.12
C VAL A 18 -11.42 -10.04 13.41
N VAL A 19 -12.62 -9.77 13.90
CA VAL A 19 -12.95 -8.50 14.54
C VAL A 19 -12.19 -8.47 15.87
N SER A 20 -10.94 -8.02 15.85
CA SER A 20 -10.22 -7.70 17.08
C SER A 20 -10.66 -6.30 17.51
N GLY A 21 -11.55 -6.27 18.50
CA GLY A 21 -12.06 -5.03 19.08
C GLY A 21 -10.95 -4.22 19.75
N ALA A 22 -10.52 -3.15 19.10
CA ALA A 22 -10.02 -1.92 19.71
C ALA A 22 -10.04 -0.83 18.62
N GLN A 23 -11.10 -0.02 18.59
CA GLN A 23 -11.26 1.02 17.58
C GLN A 23 -10.23 2.15 17.73
N PRO A 24 -9.45 2.49 16.69
CA PRO A 24 -9.15 3.88 16.40
C PRO A 24 -10.31 4.42 15.55
N LYS A 25 -10.95 5.51 16.01
CA LYS A 25 -12.11 6.15 15.39
C LYS A 25 -11.92 6.38 13.88
N VAL A 26 -12.43 5.47 13.07
CA VAL A 26 -12.74 5.68 11.65
C VAL A 26 -14.20 5.28 11.50
N CYS A 27 -14.99 6.20 10.96
CA CYS A 27 -16.45 6.10 10.83
C CYS A 27 -16.86 4.87 10.00
N ALA A 28 -17.05 3.73 10.65
CA ALA A 28 -17.73 2.59 10.07
C ALA A 28 -19.21 2.94 9.86
N ARG A 29 -19.62 3.14 8.61
CA ARG A 29 -21.05 3.13 8.26
C ARG A 29 -21.49 1.68 8.11
N LEU A 30 -22.33 1.25 9.04
CA LEU A 30 -23.06 0.00 9.00
C LEU A 30 -24.04 0.01 7.82
N SER A 31 -23.78 -0.79 6.79
CA SER A 31 -24.78 -1.09 5.75
C SER A 31 -25.23 -2.54 5.89
N ASN A 32 -26.45 -2.68 6.42
CA ASN A 32 -27.39 -3.77 6.14
C ASN A 32 -27.14 -5.20 6.68
N GLY A 33 -26.35 -5.37 7.75
CA GLY A 33 -26.47 -6.55 8.62
C GLY A 33 -26.17 -7.92 7.97
N VAL A 34 -25.48 -7.95 6.84
CA VAL A 34 -24.97 -9.17 6.22
C VAL A 34 -23.46 -9.20 6.40
N TYR A 35 -22.95 -10.17 7.15
CA TYR A 35 -21.53 -10.50 7.16
C TYR A 35 -21.16 -11.02 5.78
N VAL A 36 -20.57 -10.16 4.94
CA VAL A 36 -19.99 -10.59 3.67
C VAL A 36 -18.63 -11.21 4.00
N ASN A 37 -18.46 -12.47 3.61
CA ASN A 37 -17.30 -13.28 3.90
C ASN A 37 -16.18 -12.96 2.88
N GLY A 38 -15.15 -12.22 3.29
CA GLY A 38 -13.99 -11.83 2.47
C GLY A 38 -13.88 -10.32 2.25
N GLN A 39 -12.66 -9.81 2.05
CA GLN A 39 -12.41 -8.39 1.71
C GLN A 39 -13.30 -8.00 0.53
N SER A 40 -14.21 -7.05 0.75
CA SER A 40 -15.05 -6.50 -0.31
C SER A 40 -14.18 -5.75 -1.33
N ASP A 41 -14.64 -5.68 -2.59
CA ASP A 41 -13.90 -4.96 -3.62
C ASP A 41 -13.72 -3.47 -3.26
N ASP A 42 -14.69 -2.89 -2.53
CA ASP A 42 -14.61 -1.53 -1.98
C ASP A 42 -13.48 -1.38 -0.94
N GLU A 43 -13.34 -2.30 0.02
CA GLU A 43 -12.24 -2.26 1.01
C GLU A 43 -10.87 -2.43 0.34
N ARG A 44 -10.80 -3.25 -0.72
CA ARG A 44 -9.59 -3.43 -1.51
C ARG A 44 -9.23 -2.14 -2.27
N GLU A 45 -10.23 -1.44 -2.81
CA GLU A 45 -10.05 -0.14 -3.48
C GLU A 45 -9.56 0.93 -2.50
N GLU A 46 -10.19 1.06 -1.33
CA GLU A 46 -9.74 1.99 -0.29
C GLU A 46 -8.29 1.72 0.12
N ARG A 47 -7.93 0.45 0.27
CA ARG A 47 -6.55 0.07 0.63
C ARG A 47 -5.56 0.34 -0.49
N TRP A 48 -5.96 0.09 -1.73
CA TRP A 48 -5.17 0.44 -2.91
C TRP A 48 -4.96 1.96 -3.01
N LEU A 49 -6.00 2.78 -2.84
CA LEU A 49 -5.91 4.24 -2.87
C LEU A 49 -4.94 4.78 -1.81
N LEU A 50 -4.98 4.22 -0.59
CA LEU A 50 -4.04 4.57 0.47
C LEU A 50 -2.60 4.20 0.08
N CYS A 51 -2.39 3.01 -0.46
CA CYS A 51 -1.06 2.58 -0.92
C CYS A 51 -0.59 3.42 -2.11
N GLU A 52 -1.45 3.80 -3.04
CA GLU A 52 -1.09 4.63 -4.18
C GLU A 52 -0.71 6.05 -3.76
N ASP A 53 -1.43 6.66 -2.82
CA ASP A 53 -1.04 7.95 -2.24
C ASP A 53 0.32 7.86 -1.53
N LEU A 54 0.52 6.80 -0.72
CA LEU A 54 1.80 6.54 -0.06
C LEU A 54 2.92 6.36 -1.09
N ALA A 55 2.69 5.64 -2.19
CA ALA A 55 3.67 5.47 -3.27
C ALA A 55 4.08 6.83 -3.86
N ASN A 56 3.11 7.70 -4.15
CA ASN A 56 3.36 9.04 -4.66
C ASN A 56 4.16 9.93 -3.70
N GLN A 57 3.90 9.81 -2.39
CA GLN A 57 4.70 10.51 -1.37
C GLN A 57 6.14 9.98 -1.34
N LEU A 58 6.32 8.66 -1.37
CA LEU A 58 7.63 8.03 -1.32
C LEU A 58 8.47 8.27 -2.58
N VAL A 59 7.85 8.46 -3.76
CA VAL A 59 8.55 8.88 -4.98
C VAL A 59 9.31 10.19 -4.75
N ARG A 60 8.72 11.16 -4.05
CA ARG A 60 9.39 12.43 -3.73
C ARG A 60 10.56 12.20 -2.77
N VAL A 61 10.38 11.33 -1.77
CA VAL A 61 11.43 10.95 -0.83
C VAL A 61 12.60 10.25 -1.54
N ALA A 62 12.31 9.26 -2.38
CA ALA A 62 13.30 8.50 -3.13
C ALA A 62 14.09 9.38 -4.10
N ARG A 63 13.43 10.30 -4.82
CA ARG A 63 14.12 11.27 -5.70
C ARG A 63 15.04 12.19 -4.91
N ASN A 64 14.57 12.74 -3.79
CA ASN A 64 15.39 13.61 -2.95
C ASN A 64 16.59 12.84 -2.38
N GLU A 65 16.41 11.58 -1.97
CA GLU A 65 17.49 10.73 -1.48
C GLU A 65 18.51 10.41 -2.58
N ALA A 66 18.06 10.08 -3.79
CA ALA A 66 18.93 9.84 -4.94
C ALA A 66 19.74 11.09 -5.34
N LEU A 67 19.12 12.27 -5.29
CA LEU A 67 19.81 13.55 -5.52
C LEU A 67 20.84 13.87 -4.43
N ALA A 68 20.53 13.56 -3.17
CA ALA A 68 21.45 13.76 -2.05
C ALA A 68 22.61 12.75 -2.05
N HIS A 69 22.41 11.58 -2.66
CA HIS A 69 23.38 10.50 -2.71
C HIS A 69 23.56 9.94 -4.13
N PRO A 70 24.14 10.71 -5.06
CA PRO A 70 24.25 10.30 -6.47
C PRO A 70 25.16 9.06 -6.70
N ALA A 71 25.94 8.66 -5.70
CA ALA A 71 26.74 7.44 -5.74
C ALA A 71 25.93 6.17 -5.41
N GLN A 72 24.70 6.30 -4.87
CA GLN A 72 23.85 5.15 -4.57
C GLN A 72 23.13 4.69 -5.84
N SER A 73 23.05 3.37 -6.01
CA SER A 73 22.24 2.82 -7.10
C SER A 73 20.74 2.98 -6.81
N PRO A 74 19.88 3.06 -7.84
CA PRO A 74 18.43 3.06 -7.67
C PRO A 74 17.92 1.97 -6.72
N THR A 75 18.47 0.76 -6.83
CA THR A 75 18.13 -0.39 -5.98
C THR A 75 18.47 -0.14 -4.51
N GLN A 76 19.60 0.52 -4.20
CA GLN A 76 19.97 0.85 -2.83
C GLN A 76 19.00 1.87 -2.21
N THR A 77 18.60 2.89 -2.98
CA THR A 77 17.60 3.87 -2.54
C THR A 77 16.23 3.21 -2.30
N LEU A 78 15.79 2.32 -3.20
CA LEU A 78 14.54 1.58 -3.02
C LEU A 78 14.57 0.69 -1.77
N GLU A 79 15.69 0.01 -1.51
CA GLU A 79 15.83 -0.83 -0.31
C GLU A 79 15.78 0.00 0.99
N ARG A 80 16.40 1.17 1.01
CA ARG A 80 16.32 2.09 2.16
C ARG A 80 14.89 2.58 2.41
N VAL A 81 14.16 2.88 1.34
CA VAL A 81 12.74 3.22 1.42
C VAL A 81 11.93 2.02 1.94
N ARG A 82 12.17 0.81 1.42
CA ARG A 82 11.53 -0.44 1.90
C ARG A 82 11.72 -0.62 3.40
N VAL A 83 12.94 -0.54 3.90
CA VAL A 83 13.24 -0.68 5.33
C VAL A 83 12.56 0.43 6.15
N SER A 84 12.54 1.67 5.64
CA SER A 84 11.92 2.80 6.34
C SER A 84 10.41 2.63 6.49
N VAL A 85 9.73 2.16 5.45
CA VAL A 85 8.29 1.89 5.47
C VAL A 85 7.98 0.65 6.32
N ALA A 86 8.76 -0.42 6.19
CA ALA A 86 8.61 -1.64 7.00
C ALA A 86 8.71 -1.33 8.50
N ARG A 87 9.69 -0.52 8.91
CA ARG A 87 9.88 -0.12 10.32
C ARG A 87 8.72 0.69 10.88
N LYS A 88 7.99 1.41 10.03
CA LYS A 88 6.82 2.20 10.43
C LYS A 88 5.57 1.34 10.62
N GLY A 89 5.53 0.14 10.02
CA GLY A 89 4.39 -0.78 10.12
C GLY A 89 3.09 -0.22 9.52
N TRP A 90 3.18 0.67 8.54
CA TRP A 90 2.02 1.31 7.91
C TRP A 90 1.25 0.39 6.94
N VAL A 91 1.92 -0.66 6.48
CA VAL A 91 1.45 -1.57 5.44
C VAL A 91 1.83 -3.00 5.77
N SER A 92 1.05 -3.94 5.26
CA SER A 92 1.37 -5.37 5.34
C SER A 92 2.61 -5.71 4.50
N PRO A 93 3.25 -6.86 4.72
CA PRO A 93 4.38 -7.29 3.90
C PRO A 93 4.03 -7.33 2.40
N ASP A 94 2.87 -7.88 2.03
CA ASP A 94 2.44 -7.96 0.62
C ASP A 94 2.20 -6.58 0.00
N GLU A 95 1.61 -5.66 0.76
CA GLU A 95 1.42 -4.27 0.33
C GLU A 95 2.74 -3.53 0.19
N LEU A 96 3.71 -3.80 1.07
CA LEU A 96 5.06 -3.25 0.95
C LEU A 96 5.75 -3.74 -0.33
N GLU A 97 5.62 -5.01 -0.67
CA GLU A 97 6.18 -5.52 -1.93
C GLU A 97 5.52 -4.89 -3.14
N TRP A 98 4.20 -4.72 -3.11
CA TRP A 98 3.48 -3.98 -4.15
C TRP A 98 3.96 -2.52 -4.23
N LEU A 99 4.11 -1.82 -3.10
CA LEU A 99 4.59 -0.45 -3.05
C LEU A 99 5.97 -0.30 -3.66
N ILE A 100 6.92 -1.17 -3.33
CA ILE A 100 8.28 -1.07 -3.88
C ILE A 100 8.29 -1.30 -5.40
N ARG A 101 7.49 -2.23 -5.90
CA ARG A 101 7.30 -2.41 -7.35
C ARG A 101 6.69 -1.16 -7.99
N ARG A 102 5.67 -0.60 -7.36
CA ARG A 102 4.99 0.62 -7.83
C ARG A 102 5.93 1.83 -7.85
N LEU A 103 6.77 1.98 -6.83
CA LEU A 103 7.82 3.01 -6.79
C LEU A 103 8.80 2.86 -7.95
N ASN A 104 9.24 1.64 -8.23
CA ASN A 104 10.14 1.36 -9.33
C ASN A 104 9.53 1.79 -10.68
N GLU A 105 8.26 1.47 -10.90
CA GLU A 105 7.49 1.90 -12.08
C GLU A 105 7.38 3.43 -12.19
N LEU A 106 7.02 4.12 -11.10
CA LEU A 106 6.83 5.58 -11.08
C LEU A 106 8.14 6.36 -11.25
N LEU A 107 9.25 5.79 -10.80
CA LEU A 107 10.59 6.38 -10.92
C LEU A 107 11.26 6.03 -12.25
N GLY A 108 10.79 4.97 -12.94
CA GLY A 108 11.39 4.47 -14.17
C GLY A 108 12.76 3.83 -13.94
N TRP A 109 12.93 3.16 -12.79
CA TRP A 109 14.18 2.51 -12.38
C TRP A 109 14.22 1.01 -12.72
#